data_AF-A0A8S9WH44-F1
#
_entry.id   AF-A0A8S9WH44-F1
#
_cell.length_a   1.000
_cell.length_b   1.000
_cell.length_c   1.000
_cell.angle_alpha   90.00
_cell.angle_beta   90.00
_cell.angle_gamma   90.00
#
_symmetry.space_group_name_H-M   'P 1'
#
loop_
_entity.id
_entity.type
_entity.pdbx_description
1 polymer ?
#
loop_
_entity_poly.entity_id
_entity_poly.type
_entity_poly.pdbx_seq_one_letter_code
_entity_poly.pdbx_strand_id
1 'polypeptide(L)'
;MRRVIWWLIVGTKGGMNRARIIRALKDRPYNANQLAELLGLDYKTVRHHLKVLMDNKVITSAGEKYGTVYFLSSYMEKEYDIFEDYLDKMWNKFKSEKDIG
;
A
#
# COMPACT_ATOMS: atom_id res chain seq x y z
N MET A 1 13.74 -3.56 4.93
CA MET A 1 12.45 -3.26 4.28
C MET A 1 12.51 -2.05 3.33
N ARG A 2 13.28 -1.00 3.66
CA ARG A 2 13.41 0.25 2.86
C ARG A 2 13.48 0.10 1.33
N ARG A 3 14.38 -0.73 0.79
CA ARG A 3 14.48 -0.97 -0.67
C ARG A 3 13.22 -1.57 -1.28
N VAL A 4 12.55 -2.48 -0.57
CA VAL A 4 11.29 -3.10 -0.99
C VAL A 4 10.17 -2.06 -1.02
N ILE A 5 10.07 -1.23 0.02
CA ILE A 5 9.08 -0.13 0.07
C ILE A 5 9.29 0.82 -1.11
N TRP A 6 10.53 1.28 -1.32
CA TRP A 6 10.83 2.17 -2.44
C TRP A 6 10.43 1.56 -3.80
N TRP A 7 10.78 0.29 -4.05
CA TRP A 7 10.42 -0.39 -5.30
C TRP A 7 8.90 -0.58 -5.46
N LEU A 8 8.19 -0.94 -4.39
CA LEU A 8 6.74 -1.15 -4.41
C LEU A 8 5.95 0.13 -4.68
N ILE A 9 6.46 1.28 -4.24
CA ILE A 9 5.76 2.56 -4.33
C ILE A 9 6.20 3.36 -5.56
N VAL A 10 7.51 3.44 -5.81
CA VAL A 10 8.09 4.30 -6.86
C VAL A 10 8.41 3.51 -8.14
N GLY A 11 8.83 2.25 -7.99
CA GLY A 11 9.44 1.48 -9.09
C GLY A 11 8.48 0.64 -9.93
N THR A 12 7.16 0.65 -9.66
CA THR A 12 6.23 -0.32 -10.24
C THR A 12 4.88 0.28 -10.61
N LYS A 13 4.28 -0.23 -11.70
CA LYS A 13 2.89 0.11 -12.08
C LYS A 13 1.95 -0.23 -10.92
N GLY A 14 1.11 0.74 -10.53
CA GLY A 14 0.19 0.62 -9.41
C GLY A 14 0.76 0.94 -8.01
N GLY A 15 1.95 1.55 -7.93
CA GLY A 15 2.56 1.93 -6.66
C GLY A 15 1.70 2.89 -5.84
N MET A 16 1.01 3.82 -6.50
CA MET A 16 0.05 4.73 -5.86
C MET A 16 -1.10 3.98 -5.18
N ASN A 17 -1.68 2.94 -5.82
CA ASN A 17 -2.74 2.16 -5.20
C ASN A 17 -2.24 1.34 -4.00
N ARG A 18 -1.01 0.81 -4.07
CA ARG A 18 -0.36 0.16 -2.92
C ARG A 18 -0.14 1.14 -1.76
N ALA A 19 0.32 2.36 -2.05
CA ALA A 19 0.47 3.39 -1.02
C ALA A 19 -0.88 3.71 -0.34
N ARG A 20 -1.96 3.86 -1.12
CA ARG A 20 -3.31 4.09 -0.60
C ARG A 20 -3.79 2.94 0.30
N ILE A 21 -3.53 1.69 -0.09
CA ILE A 21 -3.85 0.51 0.74
C ILE A 21 -3.03 0.51 2.03
N ILE A 22 -1.73 0.76 1.98
CA ILE A 22 -0.86 0.81 3.16
C ILE A 22 -1.32 1.89 4.14
N ARG A 23 -1.69 3.09 3.65
CA ARG A 23 -2.24 4.16 4.49
C ARG A 23 -3.56 3.78 5.13
N ALA A 24 -4.48 3.16 4.39
CA ALA A 24 -5.73 2.67 4.95
C ALA A 24 -5.47 1.63 6.06
N LEU A 25 -4.59 0.66 5.81
CA LEU A 25 -4.25 -0.38 6.78
C LEU A 25 -3.49 0.12 8.01
N LYS A 26 -2.87 1.31 7.95
CA LYS A 26 -2.28 1.97 9.13
C LYS A 26 -3.33 2.50 10.09
N ASP A 27 -4.42 3.04 9.56
CA ASP A 27 -5.53 3.58 10.35
C ASP A 27 -6.25 2.45 11.10
N ARG A 28 -6.65 1.40 10.38
CA ARG A 28 -7.20 0.18 10.97
C ARG A 28 -7.13 -1.00 10.00
N PRO A 29 -7.38 -2.23 10.46
CA PRO A 29 -7.47 -3.40 9.60
C PRO A 29 -8.71 -3.36 8.70
N TYR A 30 -8.58 -3.88 7.48
CA TYR A 30 -9.67 -3.93 6.49
C TYR A 30 -9.69 -5.27 5.74
N ASN A 31 -10.86 -5.72 5.32
CA ASN A 31 -10.97 -6.78 4.31
C ASN A 31 -10.87 -6.22 2.88
N ALA A 32 -10.75 -7.10 1.89
CA ALA A 32 -10.57 -6.70 0.49
C ALA A 32 -11.77 -5.95 -0.10
N ASN A 33 -13.00 -6.26 0.31
CA ASN A 33 -14.21 -5.56 -0.15
C ASN A 33 -14.25 -4.13 0.39
N GLN A 34 -13.95 -3.95 1.68
CA GLN A 34 -13.90 -2.63 2.30
C GLN A 34 -12.82 -1.75 1.67
N LEU A 35 -11.65 -2.32 1.35
CA LEU A 35 -10.60 -1.59 0.64
C LEU A 35 -11.01 -1.20 -0.78
N ALA A 36 -11.75 -2.06 -1.49
CA ALA A 36 -12.27 -1.77 -2.83
C ALA A 36 -13.25 -0.58 -2.79
N GLU A 37 -14.18 -0.59 -1.84
CA GLU A 37 -15.14 0.49 -1.62
C GLU A 37 -14.44 1.79 -1.19
N LEU A 38 -13.62 1.74 -0.14
CA LEU A 38 -12.90 2.90 0.40
C LEU A 38 -12.02 3.59 -0.66
N LEU A 39 -11.37 2.80 -1.52
CA LEU A 39 -10.42 3.31 -2.49
C LEU A 39 -11.04 3.54 -3.88
N GLY A 40 -12.32 3.21 -4.09
CA GLY A 40 -12.97 3.28 -5.40
C GLY A 40 -12.25 2.43 -6.46
N LEU A 41 -11.80 1.23 -6.07
CA LEU A 41 -11.06 0.30 -6.95
C LEU A 41 -11.88 -0.96 -7.20
N ASP A 42 -11.67 -1.60 -8.36
CA ASP A 42 -12.23 -2.93 -8.60
C ASP A 42 -11.66 -3.96 -7.62
N TYR A 43 -12.50 -4.90 -7.19
CA TYR A 43 -12.13 -5.93 -6.23
C TYR A 43 -10.93 -6.77 -6.69
N LYS A 44 -10.83 -7.14 -7.97
CA LYS A 44 -9.68 -7.91 -8.50
C LYS A 44 -8.41 -7.07 -8.45
N THR A 45 -8.50 -5.76 -8.70
CA THR A 45 -7.36 -4.83 -8.56
C THR A 45 -6.87 -4.78 -7.11
N VAL A 46 -7.77 -4.65 -6.14
CA VAL A 46 -7.39 -4.68 -4.71
C VAL A 46 -6.76 -6.01 -4.33
N ARG A 47 -7.37 -7.14 -4.73
CA ARG A 47 -6.84 -8.48 -4.46
C ARG A 47 -5.43 -8.68 -5.04
N HIS A 48 -5.18 -8.18 -6.25
CA HIS A 48 -3.85 -8.20 -6.86
C HIS A 48 -2.84 -7.42 -6.00
N HIS A 49 -3.18 -6.20 -5.57
CA HIS A 49 -2.29 -5.39 -4.73
C HIS A 49 -2.04 -6.02 -3.36
N LEU A 50 -3.09 -6.55 -2.71
CA LEU A 50 -2.95 -7.26 -1.43
C LEU A 50 -2.01 -8.46 -1.56
N LYS A 51 -2.11 -9.24 -2.65
CA LYS A 51 -1.17 -10.33 -2.92
C LYS A 51 0.27 -9.83 -3.02
N VAL A 52 0.53 -8.79 -3.81
CA VAL A 52 1.89 -8.23 -3.95
C VAL A 52 2.43 -7.75 -2.61
N LEU A 53 1.62 -7.09 -1.79
CA LEU A 53 2.01 -6.60 -0.47
C LEU A 53 2.29 -7.74 0.52
N MET A 54 1.49 -8.82 0.51
CA MET A 54 1.72 -10.01 1.32
C MET A 54 3.00 -10.76 0.92
N ASP A 55 3.19 -10.99 -0.38
CA ASP A 55 4.37 -11.69 -0.92
C ASP A 55 5.67 -10.95 -0.53
N ASN A 56 5.60 -9.63 -0.37
CA ASN A 56 6.70 -8.77 0.08
C ASN A 56 6.72 -8.51 1.60
N LYS A 57 5.89 -9.20 2.38
CA LYS A 57 5.81 -9.10 3.85
C LYS A 57 5.51 -7.69 4.38
N VAL A 58 4.85 -6.87 3.56
CA VAL A 58 4.39 -5.52 3.94
C VAL A 58 3.12 -5.60 4.78
N ILE A 59 2.25 -6.56 4.44
CA ILE A 59 1.00 -6.81 5.16
C ILE A 59 0.93 -8.28 5.59
N THR A 60 0.10 -8.54 6.58
CA THR A 60 -0.31 -9.88 7.01
C THR A 60 -1.84 -9.98 6.96
N SER A 61 -2.38 -11.19 7.15
CA SER A 61 -3.82 -11.42 7.18
C SER A 61 -4.23 -12.41 8.27
N ALA A 62 -5.46 -12.28 8.75
CA ALA A 62 -6.10 -13.23 9.66
C ALA A 62 -7.53 -13.56 9.18
N GLY A 63 -8.02 -14.74 9.57
CA GLY A 63 -9.36 -15.23 9.21
C GLY A 63 -9.39 -16.10 7.94
N GLU A 64 -10.54 -16.73 7.68
CA GLU A 64 -10.72 -17.69 6.58
C GLU A 64 -11.59 -17.14 5.46
N LYS A 65 -11.20 -17.43 4.21
CA LYS A 65 -11.93 -17.16 2.95
C LYS A 65 -12.59 -15.78 2.88
N TYR A 66 -13.84 -15.68 3.32
CA TYR A 66 -14.70 -14.50 3.20
C TYR A 66 -14.51 -13.50 4.36
N GLY A 67 -13.90 -13.94 5.46
CA GLY A 67 -13.58 -13.12 6.62
C GLY A 67 -12.12 -12.68 6.69
N THR A 68 -11.33 -12.83 5.62
CA THR A 68 -9.92 -12.43 5.65
C THR A 68 -9.79 -10.92 5.84
N VAL A 69 -9.19 -10.52 6.95
CA VAL A 69 -8.83 -9.14 7.28
C VAL A 69 -7.33 -8.99 7.10
N TYR A 70 -6.90 -7.83 6.59
CA TYR A 70 -5.52 -7.48 6.33
C TYR A 70 -5.04 -6.42 7.32
N PHE A 71 -3.76 -6.48 7.67
CA PHE A 71 -3.09 -5.63 8.65
C PHE A 71 -1.69 -5.29 8.15
N LEU A 72 -1.12 -4.17 8.58
CA LEU A 72 0.33 -3.99 8.40
C LEU A 72 1.09 -5.12 9.11
N SER A 73 2.19 -5.56 8.51
CA SER A 73 3.08 -6.47 9.23
C SER A 73 3.80 -5.72 10.34
N SER A 74 4.25 -6.43 11.37
CA SER A 74 5.03 -5.81 12.46
C SER A 74 6.31 -5.12 11.97
N TYR A 75 6.89 -5.60 10.86
CA TYR A 75 8.01 -4.93 10.20
C TYR A 75 7.60 -3.63 9.53
N MET A 76 6.44 -3.62 8.86
CA MET A 76 5.93 -2.43 8.19
C MET A 76 5.48 -1.36 9.19
N GLU A 77 4.89 -1.75 10.32
CA GLU A 77 4.53 -0.82 11.40
C GLU A 77 5.74 -0.08 11.96
N LYS A 78 6.85 -0.79 12.19
CA LYS A 78 8.12 -0.21 12.67
C LYS A 78 8.79 0.72 11.65
N GLU A 79 8.58 0.46 10.37
CA GLU A 79 9.22 1.19 9.27
C GLU A 79 8.23 2.16 8.58
N TYR A 80 7.09 2.46 9.20
CA TYR A 80 6.03 3.25 8.58
C TYR A 80 6.48 4.67 8.23
N ASP A 81 7.26 5.31 9.10
CA ASP A 81 7.78 6.67 8.85
C ASP A 81 8.68 6.73 7.61
N ILE A 82 9.38 5.64 7.30
CA ILE A 82 10.21 5.54 6.10
C ILE A 82 9.35 5.42 4.84
N PHE A 83 8.19 4.75 4.96
CA PHE A 83 7.22 4.72 3.87
C PHE A 83 6.64 6.11 3.60
N GLU A 84 6.25 6.87 4.64
CA GLU A 84 5.76 8.25 4.46
C GLU A 84 6.85 9.15 3.84
N ASP A 85 8.11 9.06 4.29
CA ASP A 85 9.23 9.80 3.69
C ASP A 85 9.41 9.47 2.18
N TYR A 86 9.32 8.20 1.78
CA TYR A 86 9.37 7.84 0.36
C TYR A 86 8.16 8.33 -0.43
N LEU A 87 6.97 8.31 0.17
CA LEU A 87 5.75 8.78 -0.45
C LEU A 87 5.81 10.31 -0.70
N ASP A 88 6.29 11.06 0.28
CA ASP A 88 6.48 12.51 0.19
C ASP A 88 7.52 12.88 -0.87
N LYS A 89 8.65 12.17 -0.89
CA LYS A 89 9.68 12.36 -1.94
C LYS A 89 9.12 12.11 -3.34
N MET A 90 8.32 11.06 -3.50
CA MET A 90 7.67 10.75 -4.77
C MET A 90 6.69 11.86 -5.17
N TRP A 91 5.86 12.34 -4.24
CA TRP A 91 4.89 13.41 -4.51
C TRP A 91 5.55 14.75 -4.85
N ASN A 92 6.61 15.12 -4.12
CA ASN A 92 7.38 16.33 -4.37
C ASN A 92 8.06 16.29 -5.74
N LYS A 93 8.58 15.12 -6.15
CA LYS A 93 9.11 14.92 -7.50
C LYS A 93 8.03 15.14 -8.57
N PHE A 94 6.85 14.55 -8.41
CA PHE A 94 5.73 14.74 -9.34
C PHE A 94 5.26 16.19 -9.47
N LYS A 95 5.26 16.96 -8.36
CA LYS A 95 4.96 18.40 -8.40
C LYS A 95 6.02 19.17 -9.20
N SER A 96 7.29 18.93 -8.88
CA SER A 96 8.41 19.61 -9.56
C SER A 96 8.47 19.34 -11.07
N GLU A 97 8.01 18.18 -11.55
CA GLU A 97 7.98 17.86 -12.98
C GLU A 97 6.78 18.51 -13.72
N LYS A 98 5.69 18.84 -13.02
CA LYS A 98 4.53 19.53 -13.61
C LYS A 98 4.70 21.04 -13.71
N ASP A 99 5.55 21.64 -12.87
CA ASP A 99 5.82 23.08 -12.88
C ASP A 99 6.80 23.50 -14.00
N ILE A 100 7.30 22.54 -14.80
CA ILE A 100 8.25 22.75 -15.91
C ILE A 100 7.59 22.43 -17.27
N GLY A 101 6.26 22.26 -17.31
CA GLY A 101 5.48 21.89 -18.50
C GLY A 101 4.54 22.99 -18.99
#